data_AF-A0A2D7K932-F1
#
_entry.id   AF-A0A2D7K932-F1
#
_cell.length_a   1.000
_cell.length_b   1.000
_cell.length_c   1.000
_cell.angle_alpha   90.00
_cell.angle_beta   90.00
_cell.angle_gamma   90.00
#
_symmetry.space_group_name_H-M   'P 1'
#
loop_
_entity.id
_entity.type
_entity.pdbx_description
1 polymer ?
#
loop_
_entity_poly.entity_id
_entity_poly.type
_entity_poly.pdbx_seq_one_letter_code
_entity_poly.pdbx_strand_id
1 'polypeptide(L)'
;SEDANKPENVVGMHYFSPVTKMPLLEIIKTSKTSKQAIATCYEIGKKQGKTCIVVNDAPGFYVNRILCPYLLEALILIEEGVRIEQIDRALKNMGMPVGPVALIDEVGIDVGVHVMSGNMTDLIKDRDGIKLNYSMPKMLEAGLEGRKSKKGFYHYVNKKGKVKKGKVNEDVYQYFGSPNVKKISNKEITERCILILINEAVWALEDGIIENVTDGDIGGVFGIGFLPWSGGPFSYMNQMGLSNILDRMKHYQNLYGNKFQPRPMLLKMAEKNEKFELFT
;
A
#
# COMPACT_ATOMS: atom_id res chain seq x y z
N SER A 1 20.92 10.27 7.12
CA SER A 1 22.26 9.64 7.26
C SER A 1 23.39 10.65 7.04
N GLU A 2 23.13 11.82 6.44
CA GLU A 2 24.16 12.78 6.04
C GLU A 2 24.93 13.41 7.21
N ASP A 3 24.28 13.57 8.36
CA ASP A 3 24.91 14.14 9.57
C ASP A 3 25.59 13.10 10.47
N ALA A 4 25.57 11.82 10.10
CA ALA A 4 26.18 10.76 10.91
C ALA A 4 27.70 10.71 10.69
N ASN A 5 28.48 10.60 11.77
CA ASN A 5 29.94 10.47 11.69
C ASN A 5 30.43 9.19 10.97
N LYS A 6 29.62 8.13 10.96
CA LYS A 6 29.89 6.84 10.30
C LYS A 6 28.66 6.40 9.50
N PRO A 7 28.33 7.07 8.39
CA PRO A 7 27.12 6.81 7.62
C PRO A 7 27.06 5.36 7.07
N GLU A 8 28.20 4.71 6.90
CA GLU A 8 28.34 3.32 6.47
C GLU A 8 27.79 2.29 7.48
N ASN A 9 27.62 2.69 8.74
CA ASN A 9 27.01 1.88 9.79
C ASN A 9 25.53 2.24 10.06
N VAL A 10 24.97 3.18 9.30
CA VAL A 10 23.56 3.58 9.42
C VAL A 10 22.72 2.75 8.47
N VAL A 11 21.73 2.05 9.04
CA VAL A 11 20.78 1.18 8.34
C VAL A 11 19.39 1.48 8.89
N GLY A 12 18.38 1.57 8.03
CA GLY A 12 16.99 1.62 8.48
C GLY A 12 16.47 0.21 8.79
N MET A 13 15.74 0.05 9.90
CA MET A 13 15.08 -1.20 10.27
C MET A 13 13.59 -0.92 10.50
N HIS A 14 12.78 -1.07 9.45
CA HIS A 14 11.36 -0.76 9.47
C HIS A 14 10.54 -2.00 9.85
N TYR A 15 10.04 -1.98 11.08
CA TYR A 15 9.15 -3.01 11.62
C TYR A 15 7.68 -2.65 11.37
N PHE A 16 6.85 -3.68 11.17
CA PHE A 16 5.41 -3.51 10.95
C PHE A 16 4.61 -3.77 12.22
N SER A 17 3.60 -2.93 12.48
CA SER A 17 2.78 -3.04 13.69
C SER A 17 1.61 -4.02 13.51
N PRO A 18 1.28 -4.86 14.52
CA PRO A 18 2.00 -5.05 15.76
C PRO A 18 3.31 -5.83 15.57
N VAL A 19 4.43 -5.29 16.09
CA VAL A 19 5.78 -5.85 15.85
C VAL A 19 5.90 -7.31 16.26
N THR A 20 5.20 -7.77 17.29
CA THR A 20 5.28 -9.18 17.72
C THR A 20 4.52 -10.16 16.82
N LYS A 21 3.66 -9.67 15.93
CA LYS A 21 2.80 -10.50 15.06
C LYS A 21 3.14 -10.40 13.59
N MET A 22 3.58 -9.23 13.15
CA MET A 22 3.92 -9.02 11.74
C MET A 22 5.26 -9.69 11.44
N PRO A 23 5.34 -10.55 10.40
CA PRO A 23 6.54 -11.33 10.14
C PRO A 23 7.61 -10.52 9.38
N LEU A 24 7.24 -9.44 8.69
CA LEU A 24 8.16 -8.68 7.85
C LEU A 24 9.06 -7.74 8.67
N LEU A 25 10.30 -7.63 8.22
CA LEU A 25 11.23 -6.53 8.52
C LEU A 25 11.80 -6.01 7.21
N GLU A 26 11.64 -4.71 6.96
CA GLU A 26 12.22 -4.04 5.80
C GLU A 26 13.54 -3.37 6.22
N ILE A 27 14.65 -3.79 5.61
CA ILE A 27 15.99 -3.29 5.86
C ILE A 27 16.34 -2.27 4.79
N ILE A 28 16.50 -1.01 5.19
CA ILE A 28 16.68 0.11 4.27
C ILE A 28 18.15 0.48 4.18
N LYS A 29 18.70 0.43 2.97
CA LYS A 29 20.08 0.83 2.68
C LYS A 29 20.14 2.14 1.91
N THR A 30 21.12 2.96 2.26
CA THR A 30 21.53 4.12 1.47
C THR A 30 22.72 3.74 0.58
N SER A 31 23.13 4.63 -0.33
CA SER A 31 24.36 4.44 -1.14
C SER A 31 25.65 4.34 -0.30
N LYS A 32 25.63 4.86 0.94
CA LYS A 32 26.79 4.82 1.85
C LYS A 32 26.78 3.58 2.75
N THR A 33 25.64 2.95 2.95
CA THR A 33 25.46 1.84 3.91
C THR A 33 26.33 0.64 3.51
N SER A 34 27.15 0.15 4.43
CA SER A 34 28.06 -0.97 4.17
C SER A 34 27.34 -2.31 4.08
N LYS A 35 27.88 -3.23 3.27
CA LYS A 35 27.39 -4.62 3.19
C LYS A 35 27.43 -5.33 4.55
N GLN A 36 28.43 -5.03 5.37
CA GLN A 36 28.57 -5.59 6.72
C GLN A 36 27.42 -5.13 7.63
N ALA A 37 27.06 -3.84 7.60
CA ALA A 37 25.95 -3.34 8.40
C ALA A 37 24.61 -3.98 7.97
N ILE A 38 24.37 -4.09 6.66
CA ILE A 38 23.18 -4.77 6.11
C ILE A 38 23.12 -6.23 6.58
N ALA A 39 24.21 -6.99 6.43
CA ALA A 39 24.27 -8.39 6.84
C ALA A 39 24.05 -8.56 8.35
N THR A 40 24.59 -7.64 9.17
CA THR A 40 24.39 -7.64 10.62
C THR A 40 22.92 -7.43 10.98
N CYS A 41 22.27 -6.42 10.39
CA CYS A 41 20.85 -6.15 10.59
C CYS A 41 19.97 -7.31 10.11
N TYR A 42 20.32 -7.95 8.99
CA TYR A 42 19.63 -9.13 8.47
C TYR A 42 19.66 -10.30 9.46
N GLU A 43 20.84 -10.62 9.99
CA GLU A 43 20.99 -11.67 11.00
C GLU A 43 20.24 -11.35 12.30
N ILE A 44 20.19 -10.08 12.72
CA ILE A 44 19.37 -9.64 13.86
C ILE A 44 17.89 -9.88 13.60
N GLY A 45 17.38 -9.44 12.44
CA GLY A 45 15.98 -9.65 12.07
C GLY A 45 15.59 -11.12 12.03
N LYS A 46 16.43 -11.96 11.43
CA LYS A 46 16.24 -13.42 11.40
C LYS A 46 16.21 -14.02 12.79
N LYS A 47 17.11 -13.62 13.70
CA LYS A 47 17.11 -14.07 15.11
C LYS A 47 15.85 -13.66 15.87
N GLN A 48 15.20 -12.56 15.47
CA GLN A 48 13.91 -12.14 16.00
C GLN A 48 12.72 -12.88 15.37
N GLY A 49 12.96 -13.83 14.46
CA GLY A 49 11.92 -14.55 13.73
C GLY A 49 11.27 -13.73 12.62
N LYS A 50 11.97 -12.71 12.10
CA LYS A 50 11.49 -11.90 10.98
C LYS A 50 11.92 -12.45 9.63
N THR A 51 11.03 -12.36 8.65
CA THR A 51 11.37 -12.43 7.23
C THR A 51 11.88 -11.07 6.81
N CYS A 52 13.13 -11.00 6.37
CA CYS A 52 13.79 -9.75 6.05
C CYS A 52 13.86 -9.54 4.53
N ILE A 53 13.53 -8.35 4.07
CA ILE A 53 13.78 -7.88 2.70
C ILE A 53 14.74 -6.69 2.76
N VAL A 54 15.55 -6.50 1.72
CA VAL A 54 16.47 -5.36 1.63
C VAL A 54 16.00 -4.42 0.52
N VAL A 55 15.85 -3.14 0.84
CA VAL A 55 15.34 -2.12 -0.08
C VAL A 55 16.25 -0.89 -0.07
N ASN A 56 16.33 -0.20 -1.20
CA ASN A 56 17.00 1.10 -1.26
C ASN A 56 16.14 2.19 -0.60
N ASP A 57 16.81 3.17 0.00
CA ASP A 57 16.17 4.31 0.62
C ASP A 57 15.40 5.15 -0.42
N ALA A 58 14.12 5.32 -0.16
CA ALA A 58 13.18 6.12 -0.93
C ALA A 58 12.03 6.53 0.00
N PRO A 59 11.33 7.64 -0.25
CA PRO A 59 10.19 8.00 0.59
C PRO A 59 9.12 6.90 0.60
N GLY A 60 8.82 6.39 1.79
CA GLY A 60 7.92 5.25 2.01
C GLY A 60 8.51 3.87 1.71
N PHE A 61 9.80 3.78 1.43
CA PHE A 61 10.54 2.54 1.17
C PHE A 61 9.85 1.72 0.06
N TYR A 62 9.64 0.42 0.23
CA TYR A 62 8.85 -0.39 -0.70
C TYR A 62 7.39 -0.55 -0.22
N VAL A 63 7.19 -1.00 1.01
CA VAL A 63 5.84 -1.41 1.44
C VAL A 63 4.87 -0.23 1.51
N ASN A 64 5.26 0.87 2.18
CA ASN A 64 4.38 2.04 2.27
C ASN A 64 4.24 2.73 0.90
N ARG A 65 5.29 2.69 0.07
CA ARG A 65 5.28 3.21 -1.30
C ARG A 65 4.17 2.62 -2.15
N ILE A 66 4.02 1.30 -2.18
CA ILE A 66 2.96 0.65 -2.97
C ILE A 66 1.59 0.68 -2.27
N LEU A 67 1.57 0.78 -0.93
CA LEU A 67 0.34 0.83 -0.15
C LEU A 67 -0.39 2.17 -0.29
N CYS A 68 0.34 3.29 -0.36
CA CYS A 68 -0.27 4.63 -0.44
C CYS A 68 -1.27 4.80 -1.59
N PRO A 69 -0.94 4.50 -2.86
CA PRO A 69 -1.90 4.66 -3.96
C PRO A 69 -3.12 3.73 -3.84
N TYR A 70 -2.94 2.54 -3.27
CA TYR A 70 -4.05 1.62 -2.98
C TYR A 70 -5.06 2.22 -1.99
N LEU A 71 -4.57 2.82 -0.90
CA LEU A 71 -5.42 3.49 0.09
C LEU A 71 -6.05 4.76 -0.47
N LEU A 72 -5.30 5.54 -1.25
CA LEU A 72 -5.81 6.74 -1.89
C LEU A 72 -6.94 6.41 -2.87
N GLU A 73 -6.82 5.34 -3.67
CA GLU A 73 -7.88 4.92 -4.58
C GLU A 73 -9.15 4.50 -3.82
N ALA A 74 -9.02 3.88 -2.65
CA ALA A 74 -10.16 3.59 -1.78
C ALA A 74 -10.84 4.87 -1.28
N LEU A 75 -10.08 5.92 -0.95
CA LEU A 75 -10.64 7.23 -0.57
C LEU A 75 -11.35 7.91 -1.75
N ILE A 76 -10.79 7.80 -2.96
CA ILE A 76 -11.42 8.31 -4.19
C ILE A 76 -12.74 7.58 -4.46
N LEU A 77 -12.81 6.26 -4.26
CA LEU A 77 -14.06 5.51 -4.39
C LEU A 77 -15.15 6.00 -3.41
N ILE A 78 -14.77 6.38 -2.19
CA ILE A 78 -15.71 7.00 -1.23
C ILE A 78 -16.19 8.35 -1.77
N GLU A 79 -15.27 9.19 -2.27
CA GLU A 79 -15.58 10.49 -2.88
C GLU A 79 -16.52 10.36 -4.09
N GLU A 80 -16.40 9.28 -4.86
CA GLU A 80 -17.29 8.95 -5.98
C GLU A 80 -18.65 8.36 -5.55
N GLY A 81 -18.88 8.19 -4.25
CA GLY A 81 -20.16 7.73 -3.69
C GLY A 81 -20.26 6.23 -3.42
N VAL A 82 -19.15 5.50 -3.44
CA VAL A 82 -19.14 4.07 -3.05
C VAL A 82 -19.18 3.96 -1.52
N ARG A 83 -20.02 3.03 -1.03
CA ARG A 83 -20.18 2.80 0.40
C ARG A 83 -18.93 2.15 1.01
N ILE A 84 -18.52 2.61 2.19
CA ILE A 84 -17.27 2.20 2.86
C ILE A 84 -17.26 0.69 3.09
N GLU A 85 -18.36 0.14 3.61
CA GLU A 85 -18.54 -1.29 3.83
C GLU A 85 -18.53 -2.12 2.55
N GLN A 86 -18.91 -1.53 1.42
CA GLN A 86 -18.84 -2.21 0.12
C GLN A 86 -17.39 -2.32 -0.35
N ILE A 87 -16.60 -1.24 -0.24
CA ILE A 87 -15.18 -1.24 -0.61
C ILE A 87 -14.42 -2.29 0.20
N ASP A 88 -14.55 -2.22 1.52
CA ASP A 88 -13.91 -3.16 2.44
C ASP A 88 -14.30 -4.62 2.14
N ARG A 89 -15.60 -4.88 1.91
CA ARG A 89 -16.09 -6.23 1.62
C ARG A 89 -15.59 -6.73 0.27
N ALA A 90 -15.55 -5.90 -0.76
CA ALA A 90 -15.11 -6.30 -2.10
C ALA A 90 -13.64 -6.76 -2.07
N LEU A 91 -12.74 -5.98 -1.48
CA LEU A 91 -11.32 -6.32 -1.38
C LEU A 91 -11.08 -7.52 -0.46
N LYS A 92 -11.84 -7.65 0.63
CA LYS A 92 -11.78 -8.85 1.47
C LYS A 92 -12.22 -10.10 0.74
N ASN A 93 -13.30 -10.03 -0.04
CA ASN A 93 -13.79 -11.16 -0.83
C ASN A 93 -12.79 -11.58 -1.92
N MET A 94 -11.99 -10.63 -2.42
CA MET A 94 -10.89 -10.93 -3.35
C MET A 94 -9.73 -11.66 -2.66
N GLY A 95 -9.56 -11.51 -1.35
CA GLY A 95 -8.54 -12.21 -0.56
C GLY A 95 -7.67 -11.31 0.31
N MET A 96 -7.91 -10.00 0.36
CA MET A 96 -7.22 -9.12 1.31
C MET A 96 -7.65 -9.47 2.75
N PRO A 97 -6.73 -9.53 3.72
CA PRO A 97 -7.08 -9.87 5.11
C PRO A 97 -7.94 -8.79 5.79
N VAL A 98 -7.66 -7.53 5.45
CA VAL A 98 -8.35 -6.34 5.94
C VAL A 98 -8.74 -5.47 4.75
N GLY A 99 -9.94 -4.89 4.79
CA GLY A 99 -10.34 -3.94 3.75
C GLY A 99 -9.56 -2.62 3.89
N PRO A 100 -9.38 -1.87 2.79
CA PRO A 100 -8.51 -0.69 2.78
C PRO A 100 -8.95 0.40 3.76
N VAL A 101 -10.26 0.60 3.93
CA VAL A 101 -10.78 1.67 4.78
C VAL A 101 -10.62 1.30 6.26
N ALA A 102 -10.90 0.03 6.61
CA ALA A 102 -10.59 -0.45 7.95
C ALA A 102 -9.08 -0.45 8.22
N LEU A 103 -8.23 -0.72 7.22
CA LEU A 103 -6.78 -0.67 7.39
C LEU A 103 -6.30 0.73 7.76
N ILE A 104 -6.87 1.79 7.16
CA ILE A 104 -6.56 3.18 7.53
C ILE A 104 -6.87 3.42 9.02
N ASP A 105 -8.03 3.00 9.51
CA ASP A 105 -8.38 3.15 10.93
C ASP A 105 -7.48 2.30 11.85
N GLU A 106 -7.00 1.13 11.40
CA GLU A 106 -6.11 0.26 12.17
C GLU A 106 -4.70 0.86 12.33
N VAL A 107 -4.19 1.46 11.25
CA VAL A 107 -2.89 2.17 11.25
C VAL A 107 -3.00 3.48 12.05
N GLY A 108 -4.10 4.21 11.87
CA GLY A 108 -4.34 5.52 12.45
C GLY A 108 -4.39 6.60 11.36
N ILE A 109 -5.42 7.44 11.41
CA ILE A 109 -5.63 8.52 10.42
C ILE A 109 -4.52 9.57 10.54
N ASP A 110 -4.05 9.85 11.75
CA ASP A 110 -2.91 10.73 12.02
C ASP A 110 -1.62 10.27 11.35
N VAL A 111 -1.34 8.96 11.38
CA VAL A 111 -0.17 8.38 10.71
C VAL A 111 -0.31 8.53 9.21
N GLY A 112 -1.50 8.25 8.65
CA GLY A 112 -1.79 8.46 7.24
C GLY A 112 -1.61 9.91 6.80
N VAL A 113 -2.12 10.87 7.58
CA VAL A 113 -1.94 12.31 7.32
C VAL A 113 -0.47 12.70 7.40
N HIS A 114 0.28 12.21 8.38
CA HIS A 114 1.71 12.50 8.50
C HIS A 114 2.51 11.99 7.28
N VAL A 115 2.26 10.75 6.86
CA VAL A 115 2.86 10.19 5.63
C VAL A 115 2.51 11.05 4.41
N MET A 116 1.24 11.44 4.29
CA MET A 116 0.71 12.30 3.22
C MET A 116 0.95 13.82 3.45
N SER A 117 1.81 14.19 4.39
CA SER A 117 2.28 15.58 4.56
C SER A 117 3.80 15.70 4.39
N GLY A 118 4.50 14.57 4.23
CA GLY A 118 5.94 14.53 4.01
C GLY A 118 6.32 14.29 2.55
N ASN A 119 7.53 13.76 2.35
CA ASN A 119 8.12 13.52 1.03
C ASN A 119 7.29 12.59 0.13
N MET A 120 6.38 11.77 0.69
CA MET A 120 5.47 10.96 -0.11
C MET A 120 4.49 11.81 -0.91
N THR A 121 4.07 12.95 -0.38
CA THR A 121 3.17 13.88 -1.09
C THR A 121 3.86 14.50 -2.28
N ASP A 122 5.12 14.88 -2.12
CA ASP A 122 5.92 15.40 -3.23
C ASP A 122 6.09 14.36 -4.34
N LEU A 123 6.26 13.08 -3.98
CA LEU A 123 6.31 12.00 -4.97
C LEU A 123 4.99 11.73 -5.69
N ILE A 124 3.86 12.05 -5.07
CA ILE A 124 2.52 11.70 -5.57
C ILE A 124 1.86 12.89 -6.29
N LYS A 125 2.07 14.12 -5.82
CA LYS A 125 1.36 15.33 -6.31
C LYS A 125 1.66 15.65 -7.77
N ASP A 126 2.87 15.33 -8.25
CA ASP A 126 3.30 15.62 -9.61
C ASP A 126 2.94 14.48 -10.58
N ARG A 127 2.27 13.44 -10.10
CA ARG A 127 1.86 12.30 -10.93
C ARG A 127 0.58 12.62 -11.68
N ASP A 128 0.65 12.44 -12.98
CA ASP A 128 -0.49 12.64 -13.86
C ASP A 128 -1.67 11.72 -13.48
N GLY A 129 -2.87 12.31 -13.41
CA GLY A 129 -4.11 11.63 -13.07
C GLY A 129 -4.32 11.27 -11.59
N ILE A 130 -3.36 11.52 -10.68
CA ILE A 130 -3.60 11.29 -9.24
C ILE A 130 -4.24 12.52 -8.61
N LYS A 131 -5.47 12.36 -8.12
CA LYS A 131 -6.16 13.38 -7.33
C LYS A 131 -5.83 13.21 -5.85
N LEU A 132 -5.26 14.26 -5.25
CA LEU A 132 -5.10 14.30 -3.79
C LEU A 132 -6.47 14.41 -3.12
N ASN A 133 -6.68 13.58 -2.09
CA ASN A 133 -7.87 13.59 -1.27
C ASN A 133 -7.53 14.19 0.11
N TYR A 134 -8.24 15.24 0.51
CA TYR A 134 -8.01 15.97 1.76
C TYR A 134 -9.03 15.64 2.86
N SER A 135 -9.72 14.50 2.77
CA SER A 135 -10.69 14.08 3.79
C SER A 135 -10.01 13.73 5.11
N MET A 136 -8.90 12.99 5.06
CA MET A 136 -8.20 12.52 6.26
C MET A 136 -7.67 13.66 7.16
N PRO A 137 -7.05 14.73 6.64
CA PRO A 137 -6.69 15.90 7.46
C PRO A 137 -7.89 16.51 8.18
N LYS A 138 -9.02 16.70 7.48
CA LYS A 138 -10.24 17.26 8.09
C LYS A 138 -10.86 16.33 9.14
N MET A 139 -10.81 15.02 8.90
CA MET A 139 -11.23 14.00 9.86
C MET A 139 -10.37 14.04 11.13
N LEU A 140 -9.06 14.18 10.97
CA LEU A 140 -8.12 14.28 12.09
C LEU A 140 -8.39 15.53 12.94
N GLU A 141 -8.60 16.69 12.31
CA GLU A 141 -9.01 17.92 13.00
C GLU A 141 -10.30 17.76 13.81
N ALA A 142 -11.20 16.89 13.36
CA ALA A 142 -12.44 16.55 14.06
C ALA A 142 -12.29 15.45 15.14
N GLY A 143 -11.06 15.05 15.47
CA GLY A 143 -10.77 14.03 16.49
C GLY A 143 -11.05 12.59 16.04
N LEU A 144 -11.17 12.35 14.73
CA LEU A 144 -11.33 11.02 14.15
C LEU A 144 -9.94 10.45 13.83
N GLU A 145 -9.44 9.59 14.70
CA GLU A 145 -8.08 9.03 14.61
C GLU A 145 -8.06 7.52 14.27
N GLY A 146 -9.23 6.89 14.15
CA GLY A 146 -9.37 5.47 13.87
C GLY A 146 -9.55 4.61 15.11
N ARG A 147 -9.00 3.39 15.08
CA ARG A 147 -9.21 2.36 16.11
C ARG A 147 -8.69 2.78 17.48
N LYS A 148 -7.57 3.52 17.52
CA LYS A 148 -6.93 3.95 18.78
C LYS A 148 -7.78 4.92 19.60
N SER A 149 -8.49 5.85 18.94
CA SER A 149 -9.48 6.74 19.57
C SER A 149 -10.89 6.15 19.61
N LYS A 150 -11.04 4.91 19.10
CA LYS A 150 -12.30 4.17 18.94
C LYS A 150 -13.30 4.82 17.95
N LYS A 151 -12.90 5.84 17.20
CA LYS A 151 -13.74 6.49 16.20
C LYS A 151 -12.89 6.97 15.02
N GLY A 152 -13.22 6.51 13.81
CA GLY A 152 -12.63 6.91 12.55
C GLY A 152 -13.67 6.78 11.43
N PHE A 153 -13.31 6.08 10.35
CA PHE A 153 -14.27 5.60 9.34
C PHE A 153 -15.30 4.64 9.92
N TYR A 154 -14.90 3.87 10.93
CA TYR A 154 -15.77 3.02 11.72
C TYR A 154 -15.85 3.51 13.16
N HIS A 155 -16.96 3.15 13.82
CA HIS A 155 -17.01 3.14 15.28
C HIS A 155 -16.38 1.85 15.80
N TYR A 156 -15.65 1.94 16.90
CA TYR A 156 -15.06 0.78 17.55
C TYR A 156 -15.61 0.62 18.96
N VAL A 157 -15.99 -0.61 19.29
CA VAL A 157 -16.58 -0.94 20.60
C VAL A 157 -15.64 -1.83 21.39
N ASN A 158 -15.54 -1.60 22.69
CA ASN A 158 -14.87 -2.52 23.58
C ASN A 158 -15.80 -3.71 23.87
N LYS A 159 -15.39 -4.91 23.43
CA LYS A 159 -16.12 -6.15 23.69
C LYS A 159 -15.18 -7.17 24.31
N LYS A 160 -15.41 -7.48 25.58
CA LYS A 160 -14.58 -8.41 26.39
C LYS A 160 -13.10 -7.99 26.43
N GLY A 161 -12.83 -6.72 26.68
CA GLY A 161 -11.47 -6.17 26.78
C GLY A 161 -10.74 -6.02 25.44
N LYS A 162 -11.40 -6.32 24.30
CA LYS A 162 -10.84 -6.15 22.95
C LYS A 162 -11.64 -5.10 22.20
N VAL A 163 -10.95 -4.12 21.63
CA VAL A 163 -11.52 -3.14 20.71
C VAL A 163 -11.87 -3.84 19.40
N LYS A 164 -13.13 -3.79 18.96
CA LYS A 164 -13.60 -4.43 17.72
C LYS A 164 -14.24 -3.43 16.78
N LYS A 165 -14.07 -3.64 15.47
CA LYS A 165 -14.74 -2.86 14.41
C LYS A 165 -16.26 -3.01 14.55
N GLY A 166 -16.95 -1.88 14.63
CA GLY A 166 -18.40 -1.76 14.68
C GLY A 166 -18.98 -1.35 13.33
N LYS A 167 -20.03 -0.51 13.37
CA LYS A 167 -20.67 0.05 12.16
C LYS A 167 -19.82 1.17 11.56
N VAL A 168 -20.06 1.45 10.29
CA VAL A 168 -19.54 2.66 9.62
C VAL A 168 -20.01 3.89 10.38
N ASN A 169 -19.13 4.87 10.51
CA ASN A 169 -19.43 6.18 11.03
C ASN A 169 -19.98 7.04 9.88
N GLU A 170 -21.30 7.22 9.80
CA GLU A 170 -21.93 7.96 8.69
C GLU A 170 -21.49 9.43 8.63
N ASP A 171 -21.09 10.02 9.76
CA ASP A 171 -20.62 11.41 9.82
C ASP A 171 -19.39 11.65 8.94
N VAL A 172 -18.61 10.60 8.60
CA VAL A 172 -17.37 10.79 7.82
C VAL A 172 -17.63 11.23 6.39
N TYR A 173 -18.80 10.91 5.83
CA TYR A 173 -19.14 11.28 4.46
C TYR A 173 -19.14 12.80 4.24
N GLN A 174 -19.36 13.60 5.28
CA GLN A 174 -19.29 15.07 5.17
C GLN A 174 -17.90 15.56 4.74
N TYR A 175 -16.83 14.86 5.11
CA TYR A 175 -15.46 15.20 4.73
C TYR A 175 -15.13 14.84 3.27
N PHE A 176 -16.01 14.07 2.62
CA PHE A 176 -15.98 13.72 1.19
C PHE A 176 -16.99 14.55 0.38
N GLY A 177 -17.62 15.58 0.96
CA GLY A 177 -18.63 16.38 0.29
C GLY A 177 -20.01 15.73 0.23
N SER A 178 -20.28 14.75 1.10
CA SER A 178 -21.56 14.02 1.19
C SER A 178 -22.04 13.49 -0.17
N PRO A 179 -21.24 12.65 -0.85
CA PRO A 179 -21.55 12.22 -2.21
C PRO A 179 -22.82 11.35 -2.26
N ASN A 180 -23.58 11.51 -3.34
CA ASN A 180 -24.71 10.62 -3.62
C ASN A 180 -24.23 9.18 -3.82
N VAL A 181 -25.00 8.21 -3.32
CA VAL A 181 -24.63 6.80 -3.46
C VAL A 181 -24.58 6.40 -4.93
N LYS A 182 -23.41 5.92 -5.37
CA LYS A 182 -23.17 5.44 -6.73
C LYS A 182 -23.00 3.93 -6.72
N LYS A 183 -23.67 3.25 -7.65
CA LYS A 183 -23.52 1.80 -7.84
C LYS A 183 -22.30 1.52 -8.71
N ILE A 184 -21.18 1.19 -8.07
CA ILE A 184 -20.00 0.63 -8.73
C ILE A 184 -19.93 -0.87 -8.44
N SER A 185 -19.55 -1.67 -9.43
CA SER A 185 -19.47 -3.13 -9.27
C SER A 185 -18.33 -3.54 -8.33
N ASN A 186 -18.47 -4.66 -7.62
CA ASN A 186 -17.38 -5.18 -6.78
C ASN A 186 -16.10 -5.46 -7.59
N LYS A 187 -16.25 -5.95 -8.84
CA LYS A 187 -15.12 -6.20 -9.74
C LYS A 187 -14.35 -4.91 -10.02
N GLU A 188 -15.07 -3.83 -10.31
CA GLU A 188 -14.44 -2.54 -10.59
C GLU A 188 -13.75 -1.94 -9.36
N ILE A 189 -14.37 -2.04 -8.19
CA ILE A 189 -13.74 -1.64 -6.92
C ILE A 189 -12.42 -2.41 -6.72
N THR A 190 -12.44 -3.73 -6.89
CA THR A 190 -11.26 -4.56 -6.68
C THR A 190 -10.18 -4.27 -7.72
N GLU A 191 -10.52 -4.15 -9.00
CA GLU A 191 -9.54 -3.95 -10.06
C GLU A 191 -8.91 -2.55 -9.97
N ARG A 192 -9.67 -1.49 -9.68
CA ARG A 192 -9.11 -0.14 -9.48
C ARG A 192 -8.04 -0.14 -8.38
N CYS A 193 -8.35 -0.71 -7.22
CA CYS A 193 -7.41 -0.74 -6.10
C CYS A 193 -6.20 -1.66 -6.35
N ILE A 194 -6.39 -2.84 -6.95
CA ILE A 194 -5.28 -3.78 -7.16
C ILE A 194 -4.39 -3.34 -8.32
N LEU A 195 -4.93 -2.85 -9.42
CA LEU A 195 -4.15 -2.42 -10.57
C LEU A 195 -3.21 -1.26 -10.21
N ILE A 196 -3.68 -0.28 -9.43
CA ILE A 196 -2.81 0.84 -9.03
C ILE A 196 -1.68 0.36 -8.10
N LEU A 197 -1.95 -0.59 -7.20
CA LEU A 197 -0.96 -1.18 -6.30
C LEU A 197 0.13 -1.93 -7.08
N ILE A 198 -0.26 -2.83 -7.98
CA ILE A 198 0.71 -3.65 -8.73
C ILE A 198 1.50 -2.79 -9.73
N ASN A 199 0.89 -1.75 -10.31
CA ASN A 199 1.60 -0.79 -11.16
C ASN A 199 2.68 -0.04 -10.35
N GLU A 200 2.36 0.34 -9.10
CA GLU A 200 3.33 0.96 -8.19
C GLU A 200 4.44 -0.02 -7.78
N ALA A 201 4.14 -1.31 -7.63
CA ALA A 201 5.15 -2.33 -7.38
C ALA A 201 6.15 -2.43 -8.54
N VAL A 202 5.67 -2.40 -9.79
CA VAL A 202 6.56 -2.34 -10.97
C VAL A 202 7.36 -1.05 -10.98
N TRP A 203 6.76 0.08 -10.62
CA TRP A 203 7.49 1.33 -10.53
C TRP A 203 8.60 1.26 -9.48
N ALA A 204 8.33 0.69 -8.31
CA ALA A 204 9.36 0.49 -7.28
C ALA A 204 10.51 -0.41 -7.75
N LEU A 205 10.26 -1.36 -8.65
CA LEU A 205 11.30 -2.16 -9.31
C LEU A 205 12.08 -1.34 -10.36
N GLU A 206 11.40 -0.54 -11.19
CA GLU A 206 12.03 0.36 -12.17
C GLU A 206 12.94 1.42 -11.53
N ASP A 207 12.49 2.00 -10.41
CA ASP A 207 13.24 3.00 -9.64
C ASP A 207 14.37 2.34 -8.80
N GLY A 208 14.48 1.00 -8.83
CA GLY A 208 15.47 0.26 -8.08
C GLY A 208 15.27 0.30 -6.56
N ILE A 209 14.06 0.58 -6.07
CA ILE A 209 13.75 0.51 -4.63
C ILE A 209 13.88 -0.92 -4.14
N ILE A 210 13.36 -1.87 -4.92
CA ILE A 210 13.62 -3.31 -4.75
C ILE A 210 14.57 -3.76 -5.86
N GLU A 211 15.51 -4.65 -5.52
CA GLU A 211 16.48 -5.19 -6.49
C GLU A 211 15.94 -6.42 -7.23
N ASN A 212 14.92 -7.07 -6.68
CA ASN A 212 14.32 -8.27 -7.24
C ASN A 212 12.83 -8.39 -6.90
N VAL A 213 12.12 -9.15 -7.72
CA VAL A 213 10.67 -9.37 -7.58
C VAL A 213 10.30 -10.27 -6.39
N THR A 214 11.25 -11.08 -5.90
CA THR A 214 10.99 -11.99 -4.76
C THR A 214 10.83 -11.20 -3.47
N ASP A 215 11.72 -10.24 -3.21
CA ASP A 215 11.58 -9.30 -2.09
C ASP A 215 10.31 -8.44 -2.24
N GLY A 216 9.96 -8.08 -3.48
CA GLY A 216 8.70 -7.40 -3.77
C GLY A 216 7.47 -8.23 -3.38
N ASP A 217 7.43 -9.49 -3.78
CA ASP A 217 6.34 -10.41 -3.43
C ASP A 217 6.26 -10.68 -1.93
N ILE A 218 7.39 -10.94 -1.27
CA ILE A 218 7.48 -11.10 0.19
C ILE A 218 6.99 -9.84 0.89
N GLY A 219 7.44 -8.66 0.47
CA GLY A 219 7.02 -7.38 1.03
C GLY A 219 5.52 -7.13 0.87
N GLY A 220 4.96 -7.43 -0.30
CA GLY A 220 3.53 -7.33 -0.58
C GLY A 220 2.70 -8.26 0.32
N VAL A 221 3.07 -9.54 0.41
CA VAL A 221 2.32 -10.53 1.19
C VAL A 221 2.46 -10.29 2.70
N PHE A 222 3.68 -10.14 3.21
CA PHE A 222 3.93 -10.05 4.65
C PHE A 222 3.83 -8.65 5.24
N GLY A 223 3.98 -7.60 4.42
CA GLY A 223 3.81 -6.22 4.85
C GLY A 223 2.36 -5.76 4.72
N ILE A 224 1.78 -5.92 3.52
CA ILE A 224 0.43 -5.42 3.20
C ILE A 224 -0.65 -6.48 3.44
N GLY A 225 -0.31 -7.76 3.31
CA GLY A 225 -1.31 -8.82 3.18
C GLY A 225 -1.86 -8.91 1.76
N PHE A 226 -1.09 -8.51 0.75
CA PHE A 226 -1.49 -8.56 -0.65
C PHE A 226 -1.82 -10.00 -1.04
N LEU A 227 -3.11 -10.26 -1.32
CA LEU A 227 -3.67 -11.49 -1.89
C LEU A 227 -2.81 -12.75 -1.65
N PRO A 228 -2.72 -13.29 -0.42
CA PRO A 228 -1.74 -14.33 -0.10
C PRO A 228 -1.80 -15.58 -1.00
N TRP A 229 -2.97 -15.88 -1.55
CA TRP A 229 -3.16 -16.98 -2.50
C TRP A 229 -2.44 -16.78 -3.84
N SER A 230 -2.09 -15.53 -4.21
CA SER A 230 -1.39 -15.19 -5.45
C SER A 230 0.12 -15.20 -5.32
N GLY A 231 0.67 -15.31 -4.10
CA GLY A 231 2.11 -15.28 -3.85
C GLY A 231 2.74 -13.87 -3.81
N GLY A 232 1.99 -12.81 -4.12
CA GLY A 232 2.49 -11.42 -4.13
C GLY A 232 2.14 -10.65 -5.41
N PRO A 233 2.47 -9.34 -5.50
CA PRO A 233 2.14 -8.49 -6.65
C PRO A 233 2.67 -8.99 -8.00
N PHE A 234 3.93 -9.42 -8.06
CA PHE A 234 4.58 -9.89 -9.29
C PHE A 234 4.10 -11.29 -9.67
N SER A 235 4.01 -12.19 -8.70
CA SER A 235 3.39 -13.51 -8.89
C SER A 235 1.94 -13.41 -9.37
N TYR A 236 1.15 -12.47 -8.83
CA TYR A 236 -0.22 -12.20 -9.29
C TYR A 236 -0.25 -11.77 -10.76
N MET A 237 0.62 -10.83 -11.16
CA MET A 237 0.71 -10.39 -12.56
C MET A 237 1.08 -11.55 -13.50
N ASN A 238 2.01 -12.42 -13.09
CA ASN A 238 2.36 -13.62 -13.85
C ASN A 238 1.19 -14.60 -13.99
N GLN A 239 0.40 -14.81 -12.93
CA GLN A 239 -0.77 -15.70 -12.94
C GLN A 239 -1.89 -15.16 -13.82
N MET A 240 -2.16 -13.85 -13.75
CA MET A 240 -3.21 -13.21 -14.54
C MET A 240 -2.83 -13.01 -16.01
N GLY A 241 -1.52 -13.02 -16.31
CA GLY A 241 -0.97 -12.73 -17.63
C GLY A 241 -0.82 -11.23 -17.87
N LEU A 242 0.38 -10.80 -18.28
CA LEU A 242 0.69 -9.37 -18.44
C LEU A 242 -0.21 -8.69 -19.49
N SER A 243 -0.52 -9.35 -20.59
CA SER A 243 -1.42 -8.80 -21.62
C SER A 243 -2.81 -8.50 -21.06
N ASN A 244 -3.37 -9.40 -20.25
CA ASN A 244 -4.66 -9.17 -19.59
C ASN A 244 -4.58 -8.02 -18.57
N ILE A 245 -3.49 -7.91 -17.80
CA ILE A 245 -3.26 -6.77 -16.91
C ILE A 245 -3.24 -5.46 -17.69
N LEU A 246 -2.51 -5.41 -18.82
CA LEU A 246 -2.45 -4.23 -19.67
C LEU A 246 -3.82 -3.85 -20.25
N ASP A 247 -4.62 -4.83 -20.69
CA ASP A 247 -5.98 -4.57 -21.18
C ASP A 247 -6.88 -3.99 -20.09
N ARG A 248 -6.81 -4.51 -18.86
CA ARG A 248 -7.55 -3.95 -17.72
C ARG A 248 -7.06 -2.56 -17.35
N MET A 249 -5.75 -2.31 -17.33
CA MET A 249 -5.18 -0.99 -17.07
C MET A 249 -5.62 0.04 -18.13
N LYS A 250 -5.55 -0.31 -19.42
CA LYS A 250 -6.01 0.53 -20.52
C LYS A 250 -7.51 0.84 -20.43
N HIS A 251 -8.31 -0.15 -20.06
CA HIS A 251 -9.74 0.06 -19.80
C HIS A 251 -9.96 1.13 -18.71
N TYR A 252 -9.26 1.04 -17.58
CA TYR A 252 -9.41 2.04 -16.51
C TYR A 252 -8.72 3.36 -16.79
N GLN A 253 -7.66 3.38 -17.60
CA GLN A 253 -7.05 4.62 -18.08
C GLN A 253 -8.04 5.43 -18.92
N ASN A 254 -8.81 4.77 -19.80
CA ASN A 254 -9.85 5.44 -20.58
C ASN A 254 -10.98 6.03 -19.73
N LEU A 255 -11.30 5.38 -18.60
CA LEU A 255 -12.41 5.80 -17.73
C LEU A 255 -11.99 6.84 -16.67
N TYR A 256 -10.77 6.75 -16.16
CA TYR A 256 -10.31 7.47 -14.97
C TYR A 256 -8.98 8.20 -15.15
N GLY A 257 -8.41 8.18 -16.34
CA GLY A 257 -7.20 8.92 -16.70
C GLY A 257 -5.88 8.23 -16.37
N ASN A 258 -4.80 9.01 -16.45
CA ASN A 258 -3.43 8.50 -16.53
C ASN A 258 -2.88 7.85 -15.26
N LYS A 259 -3.58 7.91 -14.12
CA LYS A 259 -3.20 7.13 -12.92
C LYS A 259 -3.18 5.61 -13.15
N PHE A 260 -3.90 5.13 -14.17
CA PHE A 260 -3.89 3.73 -14.60
C PHE A 260 -2.98 3.45 -15.80
N GLN A 261 -2.18 4.42 -16.24
CA GLN A 261 -1.22 4.20 -17.30
C GLN A 261 -0.22 3.11 -16.89
N PRO A 262 -0.06 2.03 -17.68
CA PRO A 262 0.89 0.98 -17.36
C PRO A 262 2.33 1.50 -17.31
N ARG A 263 3.12 0.98 -16.37
CA ARG A 263 4.57 1.26 -16.33
C ARG A 263 5.28 0.78 -17.61
N PRO A 264 6.32 1.50 -18.09
CA PRO A 264 7.06 1.12 -19.30
C PRO A 264 7.60 -0.32 -19.30
N MET A 265 8.04 -0.83 -18.14
CA MET A 265 8.51 -2.21 -17.99
C MET A 265 7.40 -3.22 -18.30
N LEU A 266 6.16 -3.00 -17.85
CA LEU A 266 5.04 -3.90 -18.16
C LEU A 266 4.77 -3.98 -19.66
N LEU A 267 4.82 -2.83 -20.34
CA LEU A 267 4.63 -2.76 -21.80
C LEU A 267 5.70 -3.59 -22.52
N LYS A 268 6.99 -3.35 -22.20
CA LYS A 268 8.12 -4.05 -22.82
C LYS A 268 8.09 -5.56 -22.57
N MET A 269 7.75 -5.97 -21.35
CA MET A 269 7.68 -7.39 -21.00
C MET A 269 6.52 -8.09 -21.72
N ALA A 270 5.35 -7.44 -21.80
CA ALA A 270 4.21 -8.00 -22.51
C ALA A 270 4.45 -8.12 -24.02
N GLU A 271 5.12 -7.14 -24.66
CA GLU A 271 5.52 -7.21 -26.07
C GLU A 271 6.39 -8.45 -26.37
N LYS A 272 7.19 -8.88 -25.40
CA LYS A 272 8.10 -10.02 -25.51
C LYS A 272 7.52 -11.32 -24.96
N ASN A 273 6.28 -11.32 -24.46
CA ASN A 273 5.68 -12.43 -23.71
C ASN A 273 6.54 -12.92 -22.53
N GLU A 274 7.24 -12.00 -21.88
CA GLU A 274 8.06 -12.28 -20.69
C GLU A 274 7.19 -12.41 -19.44
N LYS A 275 7.79 -12.97 -18.39
CA LYS A 275 7.22 -13.05 -17.04
C LYS A 275 8.24 -12.48 -16.06
N PHE A 276 7.77 -12.04 -14.90
CA PHE A 276 8.68 -11.70 -13.80
C PHE A 276 9.40 -12.97 -13.33
N GLU A 277 10.74 -12.96 -13.36
CA GLU A 277 11.56 -14.08 -12.92
C GLU A 277 11.60 -14.16 -11.40
N LEU A 278 10.93 -15.17 -10.83
CA LEU A 278 11.02 -15.48 -9.41
C LEU A 278 12.26 -16.35 -9.19
N PHE A 279 13.10 -15.99 -8.21
CA PHE A 279 14.21 -16.87 -7.83
C PHE A 279 13.62 -18.14 -7.21
N THR A 280 13.84 -19.28 -7.86
CA THR A 280 13.51 -20.63 -7.36
C THR A 280 14.61 -21.16 -6.45
#